data_AF-A0A8J4K3N5-F1
#
_entry.id   AF-A0A8J4K3N5-F1
#
_cell.length_a   1.000
_cell.length_b   1.000
_cell.length_c   1.000
_cell.angle_alpha   90.00
_cell.angle_beta   90.00
_cell.angle_gamma   90.00
#
_symmetry.space_group_name_H-M   'P 1'
#
loop_
_entity.id
_entity.type
_entity.pdbx_description
1 polymer ?
#
loop_
_entity_poly.entity_id
_entity_poly.type
_entity_poly.pdbx_seq_one_letter_code
_entity_poly.pdbx_strand_id
1 'polypeptide(L)'
;VRRDMVKIPSTLEVDVEDVTEAAQHIRFARPLLLSEVLGMEAALPAQAEILEGPSGPAVFESAWVPRLRRGQRLQLHGHSHAWRVLASAPSSGRHFLLSSTYQGRFRQRPRQFKGVQELVAGLRPGRPLRVVVTQDCEGQGEDVPPLCMGDRLEARGLQGNGPGTRLLCHRHGGEEEEGEGEELLLPLDLGGGFVEEACDSKKYGLAELLEQQPLPCEVRVVAPDPGLERDALGALPALRLEARLDQPFLVGSFCEEPEEGFEIPPRWLDLSLQLSEGPVHPPAPCTRRSRVEELTEAFYYQLLAQLPGSPAPPPPRPPKPAQAGTGPGGRRPSAHRPPVPGPLPMSACPAPPLLPLPALPQPSTPSQDGRRRPPRDAGIDSNSTEHDYETVDDNVQKTIRKMQAIFPF
;
A
#
# COMPACT_ATOMS: atom_id res chain seq x y z
N VAL A 1 -5.36 -52.61 0.24
CA VAL A 1 -6.14 -51.80 -0.73
C VAL A 1 -6.87 -50.72 0.05
N ARG A 2 -6.59 -49.44 -0.19
CA ARG A 2 -7.28 -48.32 0.49
C ARG A 2 -8.75 -48.33 0.02
N ARG A 3 -9.70 -48.40 0.96
CA ARG A 3 -11.14 -48.57 0.69
C ARG A 3 -11.83 -47.28 0.22
N ASP A 4 -11.10 -46.18 0.14
CA ASP A 4 -11.65 -44.83 0.00
C ASP A 4 -11.29 -44.19 -1.36
N MET A 5 -10.76 -45.00 -2.30
CA MET A 5 -10.32 -44.52 -3.61
C MET A 5 -11.07 -45.28 -4.71
N VAL A 6 -12.12 -44.65 -5.23
CA VAL A 6 -12.84 -45.12 -6.43
C VAL A 6 -11.99 -44.76 -7.65
N LYS A 7 -11.51 -45.77 -8.37
CA LYS A 7 -10.83 -45.58 -9.66
C LYS A 7 -11.86 -45.79 -10.75
N ILE A 8 -12.28 -44.70 -11.38
CA ILE A 8 -13.18 -44.76 -12.53
C ILE A 8 -12.33 -45.08 -13.77
N PRO A 9 -12.56 -46.20 -14.46
CA PRO A 9 -11.81 -46.56 -15.66
C PRO A 9 -12.10 -45.58 -16.79
N SER A 10 -11.08 -45.24 -17.58
CA SER A 10 -11.24 -44.38 -18.77
C SER A 10 -12.05 -45.04 -19.90
N THR A 11 -12.37 -46.33 -19.78
CA THR A 11 -13.19 -47.10 -20.72
C THR A 11 -14.64 -47.27 -20.23
N LEU A 12 -15.04 -46.59 -19.16
CA LEU A 12 -16.41 -46.63 -18.66
C LEU A 12 -17.32 -45.88 -19.64
N GLU A 13 -18.26 -46.59 -20.25
CA GLU A 13 -19.37 -45.98 -20.98
C GLU A 13 -20.35 -45.39 -19.97
N VAL A 14 -20.59 -44.09 -20.06
CA VAL A 14 -21.47 -43.34 -19.17
C VAL A 14 -22.64 -42.85 -20.01
N ASP A 15 -23.80 -43.49 -19.81
CA ASP A 15 -25.06 -43.02 -20.38
C ASP A 15 -25.68 -41.99 -19.42
N VAL A 16 -26.05 -40.82 -19.95
CA VAL A 16 -26.70 -39.75 -19.18
C VAL A 16 -28.17 -39.75 -19.55
N GLU A 17 -29.02 -40.11 -18.59
CA GLU A 17 -30.48 -40.07 -18.73
C GLU A 17 -31.03 -38.88 -17.96
N ASP A 18 -31.87 -38.07 -18.62
CA ASP A 18 -32.54 -36.94 -17.98
C ASP A 18 -33.73 -37.44 -17.14
N VAL A 19 -33.57 -37.41 -15.82
CA VAL A 19 -34.59 -37.82 -14.86
C VAL A 19 -35.42 -36.65 -14.34
N THR A 20 -35.25 -35.44 -14.88
CA THR A 20 -35.89 -34.22 -14.35
C THR A 20 -37.42 -34.32 -14.36
N GLU A 21 -38.01 -34.89 -15.42
CA GLU A 21 -39.47 -35.09 -15.52
C GLU A 21 -40.00 -36.25 -14.66
N ALA A 22 -39.18 -37.28 -14.44
CA ALA A 22 -39.54 -38.46 -13.65
C ALA A 22 -39.39 -38.21 -12.13
N ALA A 23 -38.52 -37.26 -11.75
CA ALA A 23 -38.18 -36.95 -10.37
C ALA A 23 -38.80 -35.64 -9.87
N GLN A 24 -40.06 -35.33 -10.23
CA GLN A 24 -40.76 -34.09 -9.80
C GLN A 24 -40.88 -33.92 -8.28
N HIS A 25 -40.71 -35.01 -7.52
CA HIS A 25 -40.72 -35.00 -6.06
C HIS A 25 -39.35 -34.60 -5.45
N ILE A 26 -38.28 -34.59 -6.24
CA ILE A 26 -36.94 -34.19 -5.85
C ILE A 26 -36.69 -32.78 -6.35
N ARG A 27 -36.60 -31.81 -5.45
CA ARG A 27 -36.12 -30.48 -5.80
C ARG A 27 -34.61 -30.51 -5.87
N PHE A 28 -34.07 -30.49 -7.08
CA PHE A 28 -32.64 -30.32 -7.28
C PHE A 28 -32.22 -28.94 -6.76
N ALA A 29 -31.24 -28.93 -5.86
CA ALA A 29 -30.59 -27.69 -5.48
C ALA A 29 -30.01 -27.07 -6.75
N ARG A 30 -30.35 -25.82 -7.02
CA ARG A 30 -29.72 -25.03 -8.09
C ARG A 30 -28.63 -24.18 -7.46
N PRO A 31 -27.34 -24.54 -7.59
CA PRO A 31 -26.25 -23.69 -7.15
C PRO A 31 -26.22 -22.43 -8.01
N LEU A 32 -26.05 -21.29 -7.36
CA LEU A 32 -25.90 -19.99 -7.99
C LEU A 32 -24.59 -19.37 -7.53
N LEU A 33 -23.84 -18.81 -8.47
CA LEU A 33 -22.65 -18.00 -8.16
C LEU A 33 -23.08 -16.63 -7.64
N LEU A 34 -22.23 -15.98 -6.84
CA LEU A 34 -22.48 -14.60 -6.38
C LEU A 34 -22.70 -13.62 -7.55
N SER A 35 -22.01 -13.83 -8.68
CA SER A 35 -22.19 -13.01 -9.89
C SER A 35 -23.57 -13.19 -10.53
N GLU A 36 -24.16 -14.39 -10.47
CA GLU A 36 -25.52 -14.65 -10.94
C GLU A 36 -26.54 -14.01 -10.01
N VAL A 37 -26.38 -14.18 -8.70
CA VAL A 37 -27.24 -13.54 -7.69
C VAL A 37 -27.20 -12.02 -7.81
N LEU A 38 -26.03 -11.45 -8.12
CA LEU A 38 -25.88 -10.02 -8.42
C LEU A 38 -26.76 -9.56 -9.61
N GLY A 39 -27.01 -10.43 -10.59
CA GLY A 39 -27.90 -10.13 -11.73
C GLY A 39 -29.39 -10.36 -11.45
N MET A 40 -29.75 -10.95 -10.30
CA MET A 40 -31.12 -11.34 -9.95
C MET A 40 -31.76 -10.35 -8.96
N GLU A 41 -31.74 -9.05 -9.26
CA GLU A 41 -32.24 -8.01 -8.35
C GLU A 41 -33.70 -8.23 -7.91
N ALA A 42 -34.56 -8.71 -8.80
CA ALA A 42 -35.96 -9.02 -8.50
C ALA A 42 -36.16 -10.18 -7.51
N ALA A 43 -35.12 -10.99 -7.27
CA ALA A 43 -35.15 -12.07 -6.30
C ALA A 43 -34.74 -11.62 -4.89
N LEU A 44 -34.23 -10.39 -4.72
CA LEU A 44 -33.81 -9.85 -3.43
C LEU A 44 -34.92 -9.01 -2.78
N PRO A 45 -35.05 -9.01 -1.44
CA PRO A 45 -34.21 -9.74 -0.47
C PRO A 45 -34.51 -11.25 -0.45
N ALA A 46 -33.49 -12.06 -0.21
CA ALA A 46 -33.57 -13.52 -0.21
C ALA A 46 -32.78 -14.15 0.94
N GLN A 47 -33.24 -15.30 1.44
CA GLN A 47 -32.39 -16.16 2.28
C GLN A 47 -31.61 -17.12 1.38
N ALA A 48 -30.33 -17.32 1.68
CA ALA A 48 -29.45 -18.21 0.93
C ALA A 48 -28.67 -19.15 1.86
N GLU A 49 -28.41 -20.37 1.42
CA GLU A 49 -27.49 -21.30 2.08
C GLU A 49 -26.20 -21.42 1.25
N ILE A 50 -25.05 -21.37 1.92
CA ILE A 50 -23.74 -21.54 1.27
C ILE A 50 -23.54 -23.02 0.97
N LEU A 51 -23.47 -23.37 -0.32
CA LEU A 51 -23.16 -24.73 -0.76
C LEU A 51 -21.65 -24.98 -0.73
N GLU A 52 -20.87 -24.01 -1.21
CA GLU A 52 -19.41 -24.03 -1.18
C GLU A 52 -18.88 -22.65 -0.76
N GLY A 53 -18.00 -22.63 0.25
CA GLY A 53 -17.40 -21.40 0.76
C GLY A 53 -16.30 -20.84 -0.15
N PRO A 54 -15.73 -19.67 0.18
CA PRO A 54 -14.70 -19.03 -0.63
C PRO A 54 -13.47 -19.92 -0.75
N SER A 55 -13.07 -20.17 -2.00
CA SER A 55 -11.81 -20.86 -2.31
C SER A 55 -10.66 -19.87 -2.42
N GLY A 56 -9.52 -20.17 -1.79
CA GLY A 56 -8.30 -19.36 -1.90
C GLY A 56 -7.89 -18.66 -0.60
N PRO A 57 -6.86 -17.81 -0.65
CA PRO A 57 -6.43 -17.02 0.50
C PRO A 57 -7.51 -16.01 0.90
N ALA A 58 -7.53 -15.62 2.17
CA ALA A 58 -8.47 -14.62 2.66
C ALA A 58 -8.25 -13.27 1.94
N VAL A 59 -9.37 -12.65 1.55
CA VAL A 59 -9.40 -11.34 0.88
C VAL A 59 -9.34 -10.21 1.91
N PHE A 60 -10.12 -10.37 3.00
CA PHE A 60 -10.20 -9.41 4.10
C PHE A 60 -9.76 -10.05 5.42
N GLU A 61 -9.26 -9.21 6.32
CA GLU A 61 -8.93 -9.58 7.71
C GLU A 61 -10.19 -9.59 8.63
N SER A 62 -11.36 -9.30 8.06
CA SER A 62 -12.61 -9.15 8.79
C SER A 62 -13.17 -10.45 9.34
N ALA A 63 -13.77 -10.39 10.53
CA ALA A 63 -14.29 -11.55 11.25
C ALA A 63 -15.43 -12.30 10.53
N TRP A 64 -16.10 -11.69 9.55
CA TRP A 64 -17.19 -12.31 8.79
C TRP A 64 -16.69 -13.25 7.70
N VAL A 65 -15.53 -13.00 7.08
CA VAL A 65 -15.02 -13.83 5.97
C VAL A 65 -14.80 -15.29 6.40
N PRO A 66 -14.15 -15.58 7.55
CA PRO A 66 -13.94 -16.96 8.01
C PRO A 66 -15.24 -17.69 8.38
N ARG A 67 -16.38 -16.99 8.50
CA ARG A 67 -17.70 -17.58 8.80
C ARG A 67 -18.46 -17.99 7.54
N LEU A 68 -18.00 -17.58 6.35
CA LEU A 68 -18.58 -18.01 5.07
C LEU A 68 -18.21 -19.47 4.78
N ARG A 69 -18.90 -20.41 5.43
CA ARG A 69 -18.65 -21.86 5.31
C ARG A 69 -19.86 -22.56 4.75
N ARG A 70 -19.63 -23.73 4.15
CA ARG A 70 -20.70 -24.62 3.70
C ARG A 70 -21.73 -24.87 4.81
N GLY A 71 -23.01 -24.75 4.48
CA GLY A 71 -24.15 -24.89 5.37
C GLY A 71 -24.53 -23.60 6.12
N GLN A 72 -23.70 -22.55 6.05
CA GLN A 72 -24.04 -21.27 6.68
C GLN A 72 -25.19 -20.62 5.93
N ARG A 73 -26.14 -20.04 6.68
CA ARG A 73 -27.29 -19.32 6.12
C ARG A 73 -27.09 -17.80 6.18
N LEU A 74 -27.31 -17.17 5.05
CA LEU A 74 -27.19 -15.74 4.83
C LEU A 74 -28.55 -15.13 4.50
N GLN A 75 -28.75 -13.90 4.95
CA GLN A 75 -29.82 -13.04 4.50
C GLN A 75 -29.20 -12.05 3.50
N LEU A 76 -29.61 -12.12 2.24
CA LEU A 76 -29.20 -11.21 1.18
C LEU A 76 -30.23 -10.08 1.08
N HIS A 77 -29.77 -8.84 1.25
CA HIS A 77 -30.64 -7.67 1.35
C HIS A 77 -30.81 -6.93 0.03
N GLY A 78 -29.77 -6.95 -0.81
CA GLY A 78 -29.75 -6.19 -2.06
C GLY A 78 -28.33 -5.95 -2.56
N HIS A 79 -28.19 -4.97 -3.45
CA HIS A 79 -26.92 -4.54 -4.02
C HIS A 79 -26.47 -3.20 -3.42
N SER A 80 -25.17 -3.03 -3.30
CA SER A 80 -24.52 -1.76 -2.95
C SER A 80 -23.82 -1.24 -4.21
N HIS A 81 -24.32 -0.13 -4.75
CA HIS A 81 -23.68 0.62 -5.84
C HIS A 81 -22.70 1.69 -5.32
N ALA A 82 -22.39 1.64 -4.03
CA ALA A 82 -21.41 2.53 -3.43
C ALA A 82 -20.02 2.18 -3.96
N TRP A 83 -19.29 3.16 -4.50
CA TRP A 83 -17.90 2.99 -4.90
C TRP A 83 -16.98 2.84 -3.70
N ARG A 84 -15.82 2.21 -3.89
CA ARG A 84 -14.81 2.02 -2.84
C ARG A 84 -13.51 2.71 -3.20
N VAL A 85 -12.67 2.99 -2.22
CA VAL A 85 -11.29 3.49 -2.43
C VAL A 85 -10.31 2.53 -1.80
N LEU A 86 -9.35 2.08 -2.61
CA LEU A 86 -8.19 1.37 -2.12
C LEU A 86 -7.24 2.35 -1.44
N ALA A 87 -6.83 2.04 -0.22
CA ALA A 87 -5.90 2.83 0.56
C ALA A 87 -4.80 1.97 1.17
N SER A 88 -3.60 2.53 1.32
CA SER A 88 -2.49 1.90 2.01
C SER A 88 -1.94 2.82 3.11
N ALA A 89 -1.40 2.21 4.16
CA ALA A 89 -0.74 2.89 5.26
C ALA A 89 0.74 2.52 5.25
N PRO A 90 1.61 3.31 4.56
CA PRO A 90 3.00 2.93 4.31
C PRO A 90 3.80 2.65 5.58
N SER A 91 3.49 3.36 6.68
CA SER A 91 4.20 3.19 7.96
C SER A 91 3.91 1.87 8.66
N SER A 92 2.74 1.28 8.43
CA SER A 92 2.32 0.04 9.11
C SER A 92 2.22 -1.17 8.18
N GLY A 93 2.36 -0.98 6.86
CA GLY A 93 2.14 -2.04 5.87
C GLY A 93 0.69 -2.56 5.86
N ARG A 94 -0.27 -1.75 6.31
CA ARG A 94 -1.69 -2.13 6.37
C ARG A 94 -2.43 -1.56 5.17
N HIS A 95 -3.41 -2.30 4.69
CA HIS A 95 -4.14 -1.99 3.46
C HIS A 95 -5.63 -2.01 3.74
N PHE A 96 -6.36 -1.06 3.15
CA PHE A 96 -7.77 -0.84 3.47
C PHE A 96 -8.59 -0.60 2.23
N LEU A 97 -9.86 -0.95 2.32
CA LEU A 97 -10.89 -0.62 1.36
C LEU A 97 -11.94 0.26 2.04
N LEU A 98 -12.08 1.48 1.55
CA LEU A 98 -12.94 2.50 2.15
C LEU A 98 -14.25 2.60 1.36
N SER A 99 -15.39 2.52 2.05
CA SER A 99 -16.70 2.78 1.47
C SER A 99 -16.92 4.25 1.16
N SER A 100 -17.65 4.56 0.10
CA SER A 100 -18.10 5.93 -0.21
C SER A 100 -18.94 6.55 0.92
N THR A 101 -19.48 5.72 1.81
CA THR A 101 -20.26 6.14 2.97
C THR A 101 -19.41 6.42 4.21
N TYR A 102 -18.08 6.28 4.15
CA TYR A 102 -17.17 6.65 5.23
C TYR A 102 -17.24 8.15 5.52
N GLN A 103 -17.48 8.50 6.79
CA GLN A 103 -17.76 9.87 7.25
C GLN A 103 -16.60 10.52 8.01
N GLY A 104 -15.46 9.83 8.12
CA GLY A 104 -14.26 10.46 8.66
C GLY A 104 -13.79 11.62 7.80
N ARG A 105 -13.08 12.57 8.42
CA ARG A 105 -12.55 13.76 7.74
C ARG A 105 -11.06 13.62 7.52
N PHE A 106 -10.63 13.96 6.31
CA PHE A 106 -9.24 13.90 5.87
C PHE A 106 -8.64 15.29 5.80
N ARG A 107 -7.33 15.36 6.04
CA ARG A 107 -6.49 16.50 5.66
C ARG A 107 -5.45 16.01 4.68
N GLN A 108 -5.24 16.78 3.62
CA GLN A 108 -4.21 16.49 2.64
C GLN A 108 -2.83 16.59 3.28
N ARG A 109 -1.93 15.71 2.88
CA ARG A 109 -0.52 15.81 3.23
C ARG A 109 0.24 16.30 2.00
N PRO A 110 1.25 17.17 2.21
CA PRO A 110 2.24 17.45 1.19
C PRO A 110 2.77 16.18 0.55
N ARG A 111 2.77 16.12 -0.79
CA ARG A 111 3.44 15.04 -1.51
C ARG A 111 4.95 15.18 -1.29
N GLN A 112 5.60 14.04 -1.13
CA GLN A 112 7.05 13.95 -1.05
C GLN A 112 7.56 13.33 -2.34
N PHE A 113 8.57 13.93 -2.93
CA PHE A 113 9.21 13.48 -4.16
C PHE A 113 10.70 13.26 -3.89
N LYS A 114 11.25 12.16 -4.41
CA LYS A 114 12.66 11.77 -4.24
C LYS A 114 13.54 12.16 -5.42
N GLY A 115 12.98 12.81 -6.43
CA GLY A 115 13.72 13.25 -7.59
C GLY A 115 12.85 13.98 -8.60
N VAL A 116 13.50 14.49 -9.64
CA VAL A 116 12.86 15.30 -10.69
C VAL A 116 11.89 14.48 -11.53
N GLN A 117 12.15 13.20 -11.79
CA GLN A 117 11.17 12.33 -12.47
C GLN A 117 9.83 12.26 -11.74
N GLU A 118 9.86 12.21 -10.41
CA GLU A 118 8.64 12.15 -9.60
C GLU A 118 7.91 13.50 -9.60
N LEU A 119 8.64 14.63 -9.63
CA LEU A 119 8.04 15.96 -9.81
C LEU A 119 7.30 16.05 -11.15
N VAL A 120 7.90 15.54 -12.22
CA VAL A 120 7.28 15.48 -13.55
C VAL A 120 6.01 14.64 -13.52
N ALA A 121 6.06 13.46 -12.91
CA ALA A 121 4.86 12.62 -12.71
C ALA A 121 3.80 13.30 -11.83
N GLY A 122 4.21 14.22 -10.96
CA GLY A 122 3.34 14.99 -10.07
C GLY A 122 2.71 16.24 -10.69
N LEU A 123 3.16 16.68 -11.87
CA LEU A 123 2.65 17.86 -12.58
C LEU A 123 1.21 17.66 -13.05
N ARG A 124 0.43 18.75 -13.05
CA ARG A 124 -0.95 18.74 -13.53
C ARG A 124 -1.17 19.87 -14.53
N PRO A 125 -1.89 19.62 -15.64
CA PRO A 125 -2.25 20.67 -16.58
C PRO A 125 -2.99 21.81 -15.85
N GLY A 126 -2.50 23.05 -16.00
CA GLY A 126 -3.13 24.24 -15.46
C GLY A 126 -3.01 24.44 -13.94
N ARG A 127 -2.24 23.62 -13.22
CA ARG A 127 -1.91 23.86 -11.80
C ARG A 127 -0.39 23.84 -11.57
N PRO A 128 0.22 24.94 -11.10
CA PRO A 128 1.64 24.95 -10.77
C PRO A 128 1.92 24.01 -9.60
N LEU A 129 2.98 23.22 -9.72
CA LEU A 129 3.48 22.39 -8.63
C LEU A 129 4.58 23.15 -7.90
N ARG A 130 4.28 23.62 -6.69
CA ARG A 130 5.24 24.32 -5.83
C ARG A 130 5.83 23.35 -4.82
N VAL A 131 7.14 23.30 -4.73
CA VAL A 131 7.86 22.41 -3.83
C VAL A 131 8.98 23.16 -3.12
N VAL A 132 9.29 22.71 -1.91
CA VAL A 132 10.49 23.12 -1.17
C VAL A 132 11.51 22.00 -1.25
N VAL A 133 12.75 22.36 -1.56
CA VAL A 133 13.88 21.43 -1.52
C VAL A 133 14.19 21.10 -0.06
N THR A 134 14.19 19.81 0.28
CA THR A 134 14.46 19.30 1.63
C THR A 134 15.80 18.59 1.74
N GLN A 135 16.57 18.51 0.65
CA GLN A 135 17.90 17.92 0.63
C GLN A 135 18.76 18.65 -0.40
N ASP A 136 19.96 19.05 0.01
CA ASP A 136 20.93 19.68 -0.88
C ASP A 136 21.27 18.76 -2.04
N CYS A 137 21.30 19.32 -3.25
CA CYS A 137 21.66 18.62 -4.47
C CYS A 137 22.81 19.37 -5.14
N GLU A 138 24.02 18.86 -4.97
CA GLU A 138 25.18 19.30 -5.75
C GLU A 138 25.04 18.68 -7.15
N GLY A 139 24.73 19.51 -8.14
CA GLY A 139 24.50 19.06 -9.52
C GLY A 139 25.64 18.17 -10.03
N GLN A 140 25.32 17.06 -10.70
CA GLN A 140 26.32 16.19 -11.32
C GLN A 140 26.81 16.81 -12.65
N GLY A 141 27.73 17.77 -12.57
CA GLY A 141 28.39 18.41 -13.72
C GLY A 141 28.15 19.92 -13.82
N GLU A 142 28.88 20.59 -14.73
CA GLU A 142 28.81 22.06 -14.91
C GLU A 142 27.43 22.57 -15.37
N ASP A 143 26.60 21.71 -15.98
CA ASP A 143 25.30 22.07 -16.57
C ASP A 143 24.08 21.81 -15.66
N VAL A 144 24.31 21.44 -14.40
CA VAL A 144 23.25 21.12 -13.43
C VAL A 144 23.24 22.17 -12.31
N PRO A 145 22.18 22.99 -12.19
CA PRO A 145 22.15 24.04 -11.17
C PRO A 145 22.10 23.41 -9.77
N PRO A 146 22.90 23.92 -8.80
CA PRO A 146 22.84 23.45 -7.43
C PRO A 146 21.54 23.88 -6.77
N LEU A 147 20.97 22.97 -5.98
CA LEU A 147 19.77 23.22 -5.16
C LEU A 147 20.12 23.12 -3.69
N CYS A 148 19.74 24.14 -2.93
CA CYS A 148 19.94 24.18 -1.48
C CYS A 148 18.65 23.81 -0.74
N MET A 149 18.79 23.22 0.43
CA MET A 149 17.68 22.99 1.34
C MET A 149 17.00 24.33 1.69
N GLY A 150 15.68 24.38 1.50
CA GLY A 150 14.88 25.59 1.65
C GLY A 150 14.55 26.30 0.34
N ASP A 151 15.23 25.96 -0.78
CA ASP A 151 14.90 26.53 -2.09
C ASP A 151 13.44 26.22 -2.45
N ARG A 152 12.70 27.24 -2.89
CA ARG A 152 11.30 27.12 -3.31
C ARG A 152 11.24 27.08 -4.83
N LEU A 153 10.75 25.99 -5.38
CA LEU A 153 10.69 25.74 -6.81
C LEU A 153 9.24 25.63 -7.27
N GLU A 154 8.92 26.27 -8.39
CA GLU A 154 7.67 26.09 -9.11
C GLU A 154 7.94 25.32 -10.41
N ALA A 155 7.52 24.06 -10.47
CA ALA A 155 7.67 23.23 -11.66
C ALA A 155 6.59 23.58 -12.69
N ARG A 156 7.03 23.93 -13.91
CA ARG A 156 6.16 24.45 -14.99
C ARG A 156 5.87 23.46 -16.10
N GLY A 157 6.82 22.56 -16.39
CA GLY A 157 6.66 21.58 -17.47
C GLY A 157 7.98 21.00 -17.95
N LEU A 158 7.90 20.08 -18.91
CA LEU A 158 9.06 19.52 -19.58
C LEU A 158 9.50 20.42 -20.74
N GLN A 159 10.82 20.56 -20.91
CA GLN A 159 11.44 21.21 -22.06
C GLN A 159 12.35 20.22 -22.79
N GLY A 160 12.27 20.22 -24.12
CA GLY A 160 13.02 19.31 -25.00
C GLY A 160 12.22 18.09 -25.45
N ASN A 161 12.78 17.32 -26.39
CA ASN A 161 12.20 16.06 -26.86
C ASN A 161 13.30 14.98 -26.93
N GLY A 162 13.06 13.81 -26.32
CA GLY A 162 14.00 12.69 -26.30
C GLY A 162 15.01 12.71 -25.13
N PRO A 163 16.24 12.19 -25.31
CA PRO A 163 17.20 11.94 -24.22
C PRO A 163 17.77 13.19 -23.53
N GLY A 164 17.48 14.40 -24.05
CA GLY A 164 17.85 15.68 -23.43
C GLY A 164 16.69 16.40 -22.73
N THR A 165 15.58 15.71 -22.46
CA THR A 165 14.41 16.30 -21.80
C THR A 165 14.78 16.75 -20.39
N ARG A 166 14.43 17.99 -20.02
CA ARG A 166 14.66 18.56 -18.68
C ARG A 166 13.36 19.11 -18.11
N LEU A 167 13.26 19.20 -16.79
CA LEU A 167 12.16 19.88 -16.12
C LEU A 167 12.47 21.38 -16.01
N LEU A 168 11.59 22.22 -16.53
CA LEU A 168 11.62 23.66 -16.35
C LEU A 168 10.99 24.01 -14.99
N CYS A 169 11.80 24.62 -14.14
CA CYS A 169 11.42 25.11 -12.82
C CYS A 169 11.69 26.61 -12.73
N HIS A 170 10.92 27.30 -11.90
CA HIS A 170 11.19 28.67 -11.49
C HIS A 170 11.53 28.68 -10.00
N ARG A 171 12.74 29.11 -9.64
CA ARG A 171 13.18 29.27 -8.26
C ARG A 171 12.78 30.66 -7.76
N HIS A 172 11.97 30.69 -6.71
CA HIS A 172 11.59 31.94 -6.05
C HIS A 172 12.73 32.39 -5.13
N GLY A 173 13.09 33.68 -5.19
CA GLY A 173 13.99 34.32 -4.23
C GLY A 173 13.38 34.35 -2.83
N GLY A 174 14.22 34.49 -1.80
CA GLY A 174 13.75 34.56 -0.41
C GLY A 174 12.78 35.72 -0.18
N GLU A 175 11.97 35.65 0.88
CA GLU A 175 10.93 36.65 1.21
C GLU A 175 11.46 38.10 1.38
N GLU A 176 12.79 38.29 1.46
CA GLU A 176 13.47 39.57 1.61
C GLU A 176 14.10 40.12 0.31
N GLU A 177 14.13 39.34 -0.77
CA GLU A 177 14.64 39.78 -2.06
C GLU A 177 13.47 40.07 -3.01
N GLU A 178 13.23 41.36 -3.30
CA GLU A 178 12.42 41.82 -4.46
C GLU A 178 13.15 41.48 -5.79
N GLY A 179 13.60 40.24 -5.95
CA GLY A 179 14.30 39.74 -7.13
C GLY A 179 13.36 38.96 -8.03
N GLU A 180 13.43 39.20 -9.34
CA GLU A 180 12.86 38.32 -10.35
C GLU A 180 13.45 36.90 -10.16
N GLY A 181 12.60 35.92 -9.84
CA GLY A 181 13.05 34.55 -9.62
C GLY A 181 13.79 33.96 -10.84
N GLU A 182 14.64 32.97 -10.60
CA GLU A 182 15.50 32.37 -11.64
C GLU A 182 14.80 31.19 -12.32
N GLU A 183 14.91 31.07 -13.64
CA GLU A 183 14.49 29.86 -14.36
C GLU A 183 15.61 28.82 -14.40
N LEU A 184 15.29 27.59 -13.98
CA LEU A 184 16.21 26.47 -13.86
C LEU A 184 15.75 25.30 -14.74
N LEU A 185 16.72 24.60 -15.33
CA LEU A 185 16.49 23.37 -16.08
C LEU A 185 17.09 22.18 -15.36
N LEU A 186 16.23 21.38 -14.73
CA LEU A 186 16.65 20.24 -13.92
C LEU A 186 16.68 18.96 -14.77
N PRO A 187 17.80 18.20 -14.79
CA PRO A 187 17.84 16.87 -15.39
C PRO A 187 16.83 15.93 -14.72
N LEU A 188 16.22 15.03 -15.51
CA LEU A 188 15.20 14.11 -14.99
C LEU A 188 15.78 13.13 -13.97
N ASP A 189 17.00 12.68 -14.18
CA ASP A 189 17.75 11.76 -13.32
C ASP A 189 18.30 12.41 -12.03
N LEU A 190 18.13 13.73 -11.86
CA LEU A 190 18.51 14.41 -10.63
C LEU A 190 17.65 13.88 -9.46
N GLY A 191 18.32 13.15 -8.56
CA GLY A 191 17.78 12.77 -7.26
C GLY A 191 17.79 13.97 -6.30
N GLY A 192 16.84 14.00 -5.37
CA GLY A 192 16.75 15.06 -4.38
C GLY A 192 15.50 14.92 -3.51
N GLY A 193 15.47 15.60 -2.36
CA GLY A 193 14.28 15.65 -1.52
C GLY A 193 13.43 16.86 -1.88
N PHE A 194 12.18 16.66 -2.27
CA PHE A 194 11.24 17.76 -2.54
C PHE A 194 9.93 17.50 -1.81
N VAL A 195 9.37 18.54 -1.20
CA VAL A 195 8.07 18.47 -0.51
C VAL A 195 7.16 19.55 -1.07
N GLU A 196 5.95 19.15 -1.47
CA GLU A 196 4.93 20.08 -1.96
C GLU A 196 4.59 21.15 -0.91
N GLU A 197 4.61 22.42 -1.30
CA GLU A 197 4.19 23.50 -0.40
C GLU A 197 2.72 23.33 -0.03
N ALA A 198 2.45 23.52 1.26
CA ALA A 198 1.26 23.00 1.94
C ALA A 198 -0.05 23.23 1.17
N CYS A 199 -0.67 22.12 0.81
CA CYS A 199 -2.10 22.05 0.53
C CYS A 199 -2.90 22.45 1.77
N ASP A 200 -3.98 23.19 1.52
CA ASP A 200 -4.94 23.76 2.46
C ASP A 200 -5.13 23.00 3.81
N SER A 201 -5.25 23.75 4.91
CA SER A 201 -5.63 23.20 6.24
C SER A 201 -7.08 22.72 6.33
N LYS A 202 -7.86 22.88 5.27
CA LYS A 202 -9.22 22.37 5.13
C LYS A 202 -9.31 20.87 5.40
N LYS A 203 -10.47 20.51 5.96
CA LYS A 203 -10.88 19.13 6.20
C LYS A 203 -11.83 18.72 5.10
N TYR A 204 -11.60 17.58 4.47
CA TYR A 204 -12.37 17.07 3.35
C TYR A 204 -13.09 15.77 3.72
N GLY A 205 -14.26 15.55 3.13
CA GLY A 205 -14.88 14.23 3.10
C GLY A 205 -14.21 13.36 2.03
N LEU A 206 -14.43 12.04 2.06
CA LEU A 206 -13.82 11.13 1.09
C LEU A 206 -14.22 11.49 -0.36
N ALA A 207 -15.52 11.72 -0.61
CA ALA A 207 -16.01 12.10 -1.94
C ALA A 207 -15.42 13.44 -2.42
N GLU A 208 -15.49 14.47 -1.57
CA GLU A 208 -14.94 15.82 -1.84
C GLU A 208 -13.45 15.76 -2.22
N LEU A 209 -12.69 14.89 -1.54
CA LEU A 209 -11.27 14.73 -1.77
C LEU A 209 -10.96 14.15 -3.16
N LEU A 210 -11.71 13.13 -3.58
CA LEU A 210 -11.53 12.48 -4.88
C LEU A 210 -11.90 13.40 -6.05
N GLU A 211 -12.83 14.33 -5.85
CA GLU A 211 -13.19 15.33 -6.87
C GLU A 211 -12.10 16.40 -7.04
N GLN A 212 -11.39 16.72 -5.96
CA GLN A 212 -10.38 17.79 -5.96
C GLN A 212 -8.99 17.32 -6.34
N GLN A 213 -8.68 16.03 -6.12
CA GLN A 213 -7.35 15.49 -6.25
C GLN A 213 -7.36 14.17 -7.05
N PRO A 214 -6.54 14.04 -8.11
CA PRO A 214 -6.31 12.76 -8.74
C PRO A 214 -5.64 11.81 -7.74
N LEU A 215 -5.96 10.54 -7.90
CA LEU A 215 -5.28 9.45 -7.21
C LEU A 215 -3.99 9.07 -7.97
N PRO A 216 -2.94 8.62 -7.28
CA PRO A 216 -2.85 8.46 -5.83
C PRO A 216 -2.62 9.79 -5.10
N CYS A 217 -3.11 9.91 -3.85
CA CYS A 217 -2.88 11.10 -3.01
C CYS A 217 -2.62 10.75 -1.54
N GLU A 218 -1.78 11.55 -0.88
CA GLU A 218 -1.38 11.36 0.52
C GLU A 218 -2.28 12.18 1.45
N VAL A 219 -2.84 11.54 2.47
CA VAL A 219 -3.77 12.14 3.44
C VAL A 219 -3.53 11.66 4.85
N ARG A 220 -4.19 12.31 5.81
CA ARG A 220 -4.31 11.85 7.19
C ARG A 220 -5.76 12.01 7.65
N VAL A 221 -6.26 11.05 8.42
CA VAL A 221 -7.55 11.20 9.12
C VAL A 221 -7.37 12.17 10.28
N VAL A 222 -8.12 13.26 10.27
CA VAL A 222 -8.11 14.31 11.31
C VAL A 222 -9.35 14.26 12.19
N ALA A 223 -10.42 13.61 11.74
CA ALA A 223 -11.55 13.24 12.57
C ALA A 223 -12.00 11.83 12.16
N PRO A 224 -12.02 10.86 13.08
CA PRO A 224 -12.49 9.51 12.78
C PRO A 224 -13.98 9.52 12.44
N ASP A 225 -14.45 8.46 11.79
CA ASP A 225 -15.87 8.28 11.47
C ASP A 225 -16.68 8.04 12.76
N PRO A 226 -17.67 8.91 13.08
CA PRO A 226 -18.48 8.76 14.29
C PRO A 226 -19.41 7.54 14.27
N GLY A 227 -19.66 6.95 13.10
CA GLY A 227 -20.47 5.74 12.94
C GLY A 227 -19.71 4.44 13.19
N LEU A 228 -18.39 4.50 13.44
CA LEU A 228 -17.57 3.33 13.75
C LEU A 228 -17.23 3.30 15.24
N GLU A 229 -17.43 2.16 15.91
CA GLU A 229 -17.04 2.00 17.32
C GLU A 229 -15.53 2.18 17.52
N ARG A 230 -14.74 1.71 16.56
CA ARG A 230 -13.29 1.92 16.51
C ARG A 230 -12.84 2.13 15.07
N ASP A 231 -12.54 3.37 14.73
CA ASP A 231 -12.00 3.71 13.42
C ASP A 231 -10.51 3.35 13.33
N ALA A 232 -10.19 2.30 12.57
CA ALA A 232 -8.82 1.83 12.35
C ALA A 232 -7.94 2.87 11.65
N LEU A 233 -8.52 3.82 10.91
CA LEU A 233 -7.80 4.83 10.15
C LEU A 233 -7.37 6.02 11.01
N GLY A 234 -8.14 6.34 12.06
CA GLY A 234 -7.89 7.49 12.91
C GLY A 234 -6.56 7.44 13.67
N ALA A 235 -6.04 6.24 13.92
CA ALA A 235 -4.75 6.02 14.59
C ALA A 235 -3.54 6.10 13.64
N LEU A 236 -3.75 6.14 12.33
CA LEU A 236 -2.68 6.10 11.35
C LEU A 236 -2.10 7.51 11.10
N PRO A 237 -0.77 7.66 11.09
CA PRO A 237 -0.14 8.97 10.87
C PRO A 237 -0.29 9.46 9.43
N ALA A 238 -0.39 8.53 8.47
CA ALA A 238 -0.52 8.79 7.05
C ALA A 238 -1.25 7.64 6.34
N LEU A 239 -2.01 8.01 5.31
CA LEU A 239 -2.72 7.12 4.42
C LEU A 239 -2.50 7.60 2.99
N ARG A 240 -2.22 6.66 2.09
CA ARG A 240 -2.19 6.90 0.65
C ARG A 240 -3.46 6.34 0.06
N LEU A 241 -4.28 7.20 -0.56
CA LEU A 241 -5.40 6.74 -1.39
C LEU A 241 -4.86 6.42 -2.77
N GLU A 242 -5.16 5.24 -3.29
CA GLU A 242 -4.47 4.71 -4.47
C GLU A 242 -5.35 4.63 -5.70
N ALA A 243 -6.56 4.08 -5.56
CA ALA A 243 -7.48 3.90 -6.67
C ALA A 243 -8.93 3.89 -6.20
N ARG A 244 -9.81 4.39 -7.06
CA ARG A 244 -11.26 4.28 -6.92
C ARG A 244 -11.74 3.03 -7.64
N LEU A 245 -12.63 2.29 -6.99
CA LEU A 245 -13.21 1.05 -7.47
C LEU A 245 -14.73 1.21 -7.53
N ASP A 246 -15.30 1.22 -8.73
CA ASP A 246 -16.74 1.31 -8.94
C ASP A 246 -17.40 -0.09 -9.09
N GLN A 247 -16.92 -1.07 -8.31
CA GLN A 247 -17.41 -2.44 -8.37
C GLN A 247 -18.67 -2.63 -7.52
N PRO A 248 -19.65 -3.45 -7.96
CA PRO A 248 -20.85 -3.74 -7.19
C PRO A 248 -20.56 -4.74 -6.07
N PHE A 249 -21.25 -4.58 -4.95
CA PHE A 249 -21.21 -5.50 -3.81
C PHE A 249 -22.60 -6.02 -3.51
N LEU A 250 -22.70 -7.26 -3.02
CA LEU A 250 -23.92 -7.78 -2.42
C LEU A 250 -23.95 -7.42 -0.93
N VAL A 251 -25.07 -6.89 -0.46
CA VAL A 251 -25.27 -6.62 0.97
C VAL A 251 -25.90 -7.84 1.61
N GLY A 252 -25.23 -8.41 2.60
CA GLY A 252 -25.67 -9.60 3.30
C GLY A 252 -25.51 -9.47 4.82
N SER A 253 -26.20 -10.33 5.55
CA SER A 253 -25.96 -10.55 6.98
C SER A 253 -26.10 -12.04 7.28
N PHE A 254 -25.61 -12.50 8.44
CA PHE A 254 -25.91 -13.85 8.89
C PHE A 254 -27.36 -13.92 9.40
N CYS A 255 -28.05 -15.04 9.19
CA CYS A 255 -29.42 -15.20 9.69
C CYS A 255 -29.50 -15.15 11.23
N GLU A 256 -28.42 -15.49 11.91
CA GLU A 256 -28.28 -15.42 13.37
C GLU A 256 -28.14 -13.96 13.87
N GLU A 257 -27.63 -13.07 13.02
CA GLU A 257 -27.26 -11.68 13.36
C GLU A 257 -27.70 -10.73 12.23
N PRO A 258 -29.01 -10.49 12.03
CA PRO A 258 -29.51 -9.73 10.89
C PRO A 258 -29.14 -8.23 10.92
N GLU A 259 -28.83 -7.69 12.09
CA GLU A 259 -28.43 -6.29 12.29
C GLU A 259 -26.99 -5.99 11.84
N GLU A 260 -26.12 -7.01 11.87
CA GLU A 260 -24.71 -6.92 11.51
C GLU A 260 -24.54 -7.28 10.03
N GLY A 261 -24.62 -6.25 9.19
CA GLY A 261 -24.46 -6.37 7.74
C GLY A 261 -22.99 -6.28 7.31
N PHE A 262 -22.68 -7.00 6.24
CA PHE A 262 -21.40 -6.95 5.54
C PHE A 262 -21.61 -6.93 4.04
N GLU A 263 -20.56 -6.58 3.31
CA GLU A 263 -20.59 -6.45 1.86
C GLU A 263 -19.70 -7.50 1.21
N ILE A 264 -20.31 -8.31 0.36
CA ILE A 264 -19.66 -9.44 -0.32
C ILE A 264 -19.30 -8.98 -1.75
N PRO A 265 -18.01 -8.85 -2.10
CA PRO A 265 -17.58 -8.57 -3.48
C PRO A 265 -17.69 -9.81 -4.37
N PRO A 266 -18.67 -9.90 -5.31
CA PRO A 266 -18.82 -11.09 -6.15
C PRO A 266 -17.66 -11.32 -7.12
N ARG A 267 -16.84 -10.29 -7.37
CA ARG A 267 -15.67 -10.36 -8.25
C ARG A 267 -14.41 -10.91 -7.57
N TRP A 268 -14.37 -10.94 -6.25
CA TRP A 268 -13.17 -11.32 -5.48
C TRP A 268 -13.40 -12.52 -4.57
N LEU A 269 -14.65 -12.87 -4.29
CA LEU A 269 -15.03 -14.05 -3.54
C LEU A 269 -15.80 -15.01 -4.45
N ASP A 270 -15.26 -16.21 -4.61
CA ASP A 270 -15.93 -17.29 -5.34
C ASP A 270 -16.74 -18.12 -4.35
N LEU A 271 -18.05 -17.94 -4.34
CA LEU A 271 -18.95 -18.62 -3.41
C LEU A 271 -20.21 -19.07 -4.14
N SER A 272 -20.68 -20.28 -3.84
CA SER A 272 -21.91 -20.85 -4.39
C SER A 272 -23.02 -20.91 -3.36
N LEU A 273 -24.20 -20.46 -3.76
CA LEU A 273 -25.38 -20.29 -2.93
C LEU A 273 -26.55 -21.09 -3.47
N GLN A 274 -27.45 -21.47 -2.58
CA GLN A 274 -28.80 -21.89 -2.91
C GLN A 274 -29.79 -20.92 -2.29
N LEU A 275 -30.60 -20.26 -3.11
CA LEU A 275 -31.69 -19.41 -2.61
C LEU A 275 -32.80 -20.30 -2.04
N SER A 276 -33.30 -19.92 -0.87
CA SER A 276 -34.39 -20.62 -0.20
C SER A 276 -35.73 -20.11 -0.72
N GLU A 277 -36.63 -21.03 -1.09
CA GLU A 277 -38.00 -20.71 -1.46
C GLU A 277 -38.84 -20.53 -0.18
N GLY A 278 -39.03 -19.30 0.27
CA GLY A 278 -39.85 -19.00 1.45
C GLY A 278 -40.09 -17.50 1.62
N PRO A 279 -41.18 -17.10 2.31
CA PRO A 279 -41.42 -15.69 2.60
C PRO A 279 -40.30 -15.16 3.49
N VAL A 280 -39.49 -14.29 2.91
CA VAL A 280 -38.50 -13.51 3.64
C VAL A 280 -39.26 -12.52 4.51
N HIS A 281 -39.11 -12.63 5.83
CA HIS A 281 -39.62 -11.59 6.72
C HIS A 281 -38.95 -10.27 6.33
N PRO A 282 -39.69 -9.14 6.31
CA PRO A 282 -39.11 -7.86 5.90
C PRO A 282 -37.82 -7.66 6.70
N PRO A 283 -36.66 -7.64 6.02
CA PRO A 283 -35.39 -7.63 6.73
C PRO A 283 -35.35 -6.36 7.57
N ALA A 284 -35.00 -6.50 8.84
CA ALA A 284 -34.60 -5.34 9.62
C ALA A 284 -33.47 -4.65 8.82
N PRO A 285 -33.53 -3.34 8.60
CA PRO A 285 -32.54 -2.66 7.79
C PRO A 285 -31.17 -2.90 8.43
N CYS A 286 -30.21 -3.47 7.70
CA CYS A 286 -28.85 -3.64 8.23
C CYS A 286 -28.31 -2.28 8.68
N THR A 287 -28.29 -2.09 10.00
CA THR A 287 -27.99 -0.83 10.65
C THR A 287 -26.48 -0.63 10.80
N ARG A 288 -25.74 -1.73 10.95
CA ARG A 288 -24.29 -1.73 11.10
C ARG A 288 -23.64 -2.36 9.87
N ARG A 289 -22.87 -1.56 9.14
CA ARG A 289 -22.06 -2.01 8.00
C ARG A 289 -20.67 -1.46 8.18
N SER A 290 -19.69 -2.32 7.96
CA SER A 290 -18.30 -1.89 7.92
C SER A 290 -18.11 -0.89 6.78
N ARG A 291 -17.57 0.28 7.10
CA ARG A 291 -17.18 1.30 6.11
C ARG A 291 -15.70 1.23 5.75
N VAL A 292 -14.95 0.44 6.50
CA VAL A 292 -13.50 0.28 6.39
C VAL A 292 -13.19 -1.21 6.54
N GLU A 293 -12.81 -1.84 5.44
CA GLU A 293 -12.40 -3.24 5.41
C GLU A 293 -10.87 -3.31 5.31
N GLU A 294 -10.22 -4.07 6.18
CA GLU A 294 -8.77 -4.31 6.09
C GLU A 294 -8.50 -5.48 5.13
N LEU A 295 -7.60 -5.25 4.18
CA LEU A 295 -7.21 -6.22 3.17
C LEU A 295 -6.01 -7.03 3.64
N THR A 296 -5.95 -8.30 3.23
CA THR A 296 -4.71 -9.07 3.38
C THR A 296 -3.65 -8.51 2.42
N GLU A 297 -2.37 -8.59 2.82
CA GLU A 297 -1.25 -8.10 2.00
C GLU A 297 -1.22 -8.79 0.62
N ALA A 298 -1.45 -10.11 0.59
CA ALA A 298 -1.47 -10.87 -0.65
C ALA A 298 -2.56 -10.39 -1.60
N PHE A 299 -3.77 -10.13 -1.08
CA PHE A 299 -4.88 -9.65 -1.90
C PHE A 299 -4.67 -8.21 -2.38
N TYR A 300 -4.09 -7.35 -1.53
CA TYR A 300 -3.73 -5.99 -1.91
C TYR A 300 -2.84 -5.92 -3.16
N TYR A 301 -1.74 -6.68 -3.19
CA TYR A 301 -0.85 -6.70 -4.36
C TYR A 301 -1.49 -7.34 -5.58
N GLN A 302 -2.34 -8.36 -5.38
CA GLN A 302 -3.13 -8.94 -6.47
C GLN A 302 -4.09 -7.91 -7.08
N LEU A 303 -4.74 -7.07 -6.26
CA LEU A 303 -5.63 -6.02 -6.72
C LEU A 303 -4.87 -4.92 -7.45
N LEU A 304 -3.72 -4.50 -6.92
CA LEU A 304 -2.83 -3.54 -7.58
C LEU A 304 -2.40 -3.99 -8.98
N ALA A 305 -2.13 -5.28 -9.19
CA ALA A 305 -1.77 -5.81 -10.49
C ALA A 305 -2.91 -5.76 -11.52
N GLN A 306 -4.17 -5.67 -11.06
CA GLN A 306 -5.35 -5.59 -11.92
C GLN A 306 -5.77 -4.14 -12.24
N LEU A 307 -5.20 -3.15 -11.56
CA LEU A 307 -5.55 -1.76 -11.75
C LEU A 307 -4.97 -1.17 -13.06
N PRO A 308 -5.69 -0.25 -13.73
CA PRO A 308 -5.17 0.43 -14.91
C PRO A 308 -3.91 1.23 -14.56
N GLY A 309 -2.83 1.06 -15.35
CA GLY A 309 -1.58 1.79 -15.13
C GLY A 309 -0.63 1.18 -14.09
N SER A 310 -0.93 -0.02 -13.59
CA SER A 310 0.02 -0.78 -12.77
C SER A 310 1.30 -1.05 -13.57
N PRO A 311 2.50 -0.80 -13.00
CA PRO A 311 3.75 -1.12 -13.69
C PRO A 311 3.76 -2.61 -14.01
N ALA A 312 4.09 -2.96 -15.25
CA ALA A 312 4.19 -4.35 -15.67
C ALA A 312 5.07 -5.12 -14.67
N PRO A 313 4.68 -6.35 -14.27
CA PRO A 313 5.47 -7.11 -13.32
C PRO A 313 6.92 -7.16 -13.81
N PRO A 314 7.91 -6.94 -12.91
CA PRO A 314 9.30 -6.94 -13.32
C PRO A 314 9.59 -8.25 -14.06
N PRO A 315 10.33 -8.20 -15.18
CA PRO A 315 10.58 -9.39 -15.98
C PRO A 315 11.13 -10.50 -15.07
N PRO A 316 10.69 -11.76 -15.25
CA PRO A 316 11.12 -12.85 -14.40
C PRO A 316 12.64 -12.87 -14.35
N ARG A 317 13.17 -12.81 -13.13
CA ARG A 317 14.62 -12.76 -12.90
C ARG A 317 15.24 -14.00 -13.58
N PRO A 318 16.32 -13.86 -14.37
CA PRO A 318 16.95 -14.99 -15.03
C PRO A 318 17.23 -16.10 -14.01
N PRO A 319 17.02 -17.39 -14.36
CA PRO A 319 17.31 -18.48 -13.46
C PRO A 319 18.76 -18.37 -13.01
N LYS A 320 18.95 -18.39 -11.69
CA LYS A 320 20.28 -18.34 -11.06
C LYS A 320 21.12 -19.46 -11.68
N PRO A 321 22.31 -19.18 -12.27
CA PRO A 321 23.13 -20.23 -12.85
C PRO A 321 23.38 -21.29 -11.79
N ALA A 322 23.02 -22.54 -12.11
CA ALA A 322 23.38 -23.67 -11.27
C ALA A 322 24.90 -23.70 -11.18
N GLN A 323 25.44 -23.46 -9.98
CA GLN A 323 26.83 -23.78 -9.71
C GLN A 323 26.99 -25.27 -9.96
N ALA A 324 27.69 -25.61 -11.04
CA ALA A 324 28.06 -26.97 -11.37
C ALA A 324 29.07 -27.46 -10.33
N GLY A 325 28.59 -28.29 -9.41
CA GLY A 325 29.36 -29.02 -8.40
C GLY A 325 28.34 -29.55 -7.40
N THR A 326 28.12 -30.84 -7.20
CA THR A 326 28.98 -32.01 -7.37
C THR A 326 28.01 -33.21 -7.43
N GLY A 327 27.97 -33.91 -8.55
CA GLY A 327 27.26 -35.19 -8.68
C GLY A 327 28.27 -36.26 -9.12
N PRO A 328 28.41 -37.39 -8.43
CA PRO A 328 29.37 -38.42 -8.79
C PRO A 328 28.79 -39.35 -9.87
N GLY A 329 29.60 -39.62 -10.90
CA GLY A 329 29.48 -40.84 -11.72
C GLY A 329 28.70 -40.70 -13.03
N GLY A 330 29.41 -40.83 -14.16
CA GLY A 330 28.77 -40.97 -15.48
C GLY A 330 29.75 -40.84 -16.65
N ARG A 331 30.39 -41.95 -17.01
CA ARG A 331 31.41 -42.17 -18.06
C ARG A 331 31.21 -41.43 -19.39
N ARG A 332 32.29 -40.81 -19.90
CA ARG A 332 32.51 -40.50 -21.34
C ARG A 332 33.12 -41.71 -22.07
N PRO A 333 32.83 -41.91 -23.37
CA PRO A 333 33.76 -42.57 -24.29
C PRO A 333 34.54 -41.55 -25.13
N SER A 334 35.80 -41.91 -25.38
CA SER A 334 36.83 -41.16 -26.11
C SER A 334 36.83 -41.49 -27.60
N ALA A 335 37.23 -40.55 -28.46
CA ALA A 335 37.75 -40.85 -29.80
C ALA A 335 38.81 -39.82 -30.25
N HIS A 336 40.06 -40.29 -30.21
CA HIS A 336 41.21 -40.07 -31.12
C HIS A 336 41.66 -38.65 -31.54
N ARG A 337 42.87 -38.31 -31.07
CA ARG A 337 43.90 -37.43 -31.69
C ARG A 337 45.01 -38.33 -32.26
N PRO A 338 45.84 -37.93 -33.25
CA PRO A 338 47.16 -37.29 -32.97
C PRO A 338 47.70 -36.42 -34.16
N PRO A 339 48.97 -35.96 -34.22
CA PRO A 339 49.97 -35.61 -33.19
C PRO A 339 50.56 -34.18 -33.36
N VAL A 340 51.44 -33.82 -32.42
CA VAL A 340 52.27 -32.59 -32.30
C VAL A 340 53.67 -32.84 -32.89
N PRO A 341 54.52 -31.80 -33.04
CA PRO A 341 55.77 -31.80 -32.26
C PRO A 341 56.16 -30.42 -31.66
N GLY A 342 56.71 -30.41 -30.43
CA GLY A 342 57.44 -29.28 -29.80
C GLY A 342 58.95 -29.38 -30.06
N PRO A 343 59.89 -28.85 -29.21
CA PRO A 343 59.67 -28.19 -27.90
C PRO A 343 60.68 -27.05 -27.45
N LEU A 344 60.33 -26.29 -26.37
CA LEU A 344 61.13 -25.70 -25.23
C LEU A 344 62.03 -24.42 -25.37
N PRO A 345 62.49 -23.73 -24.26
CA PRO A 345 61.95 -23.53 -22.88
C PRO A 345 62.20 -22.12 -22.19
N MET A 346 61.82 -22.01 -20.89
CA MET A 346 62.20 -21.04 -19.80
C MET A 346 61.24 -19.82 -19.64
N SER A 347 60.82 -19.31 -18.46
CA SER A 347 61.38 -19.21 -17.11
C SER A 347 60.28 -18.92 -16.03
N ALA A 348 60.69 -18.84 -14.76
CA ALA A 348 59.95 -19.06 -13.51
C ALA A 348 59.09 -17.90 -12.90
N CYS A 349 58.26 -18.28 -11.92
CA CYS A 349 57.43 -17.57 -10.91
C CYS A 349 58.08 -16.34 -10.21
N PRO A 350 57.38 -15.44 -9.45
CA PRO A 350 56.25 -15.72 -8.54
C PRO A 350 55.14 -14.65 -8.33
N ALA A 351 54.17 -14.99 -7.47
CA ALA A 351 52.97 -14.21 -7.06
C ALA A 351 53.21 -13.22 -5.90
N PRO A 352 52.38 -12.16 -5.73
CA PRO A 352 52.36 -11.31 -4.54
C PRO A 352 51.22 -11.64 -3.54
N PRO A 353 51.31 -11.21 -2.26
CA PRO A 353 50.47 -11.69 -1.15
C PRO A 353 49.16 -10.89 -0.94
N LEU A 354 48.19 -11.55 -0.28
CA LEU A 354 46.91 -11.01 0.18
C LEU A 354 47.04 -10.34 1.56
N LEU A 355 46.44 -9.15 1.74
CA LEU A 355 46.29 -8.46 3.03
C LEU A 355 44.94 -8.83 3.70
N PRO A 356 44.83 -8.87 5.04
CA PRO A 356 43.59 -9.21 5.75
C PRO A 356 42.70 -7.99 6.07
N LEU A 357 41.37 -8.21 6.07
CA LEU A 357 40.33 -7.26 6.50
C LEU A 357 40.20 -7.17 8.03
N PRO A 358 39.85 -6.00 8.61
CA PRO A 358 39.55 -5.86 10.04
C PRO A 358 38.08 -6.15 10.39
N ALA A 359 37.86 -6.65 11.60
CA ALA A 359 36.57 -7.04 12.17
C ALA A 359 35.85 -5.91 12.94
N LEU A 360 34.52 -5.95 12.93
CA LEU A 360 33.60 -5.07 13.70
C LEU A 360 33.46 -5.54 15.17
N PRO A 361 33.26 -4.63 16.15
CA PRO A 361 33.02 -5.00 17.55
C PRO A 361 31.53 -5.18 17.89
N GLN A 362 31.26 -6.14 18.78
CA GLN A 362 29.96 -6.41 19.40
C GLN A 362 29.69 -5.52 20.64
N PRO A 363 28.41 -5.24 20.99
CA PRO A 363 28.05 -4.49 22.19
C PRO A 363 27.71 -5.41 23.39
N SER A 364 28.19 -5.00 24.57
CA SER A 364 27.96 -5.63 25.87
C SER A 364 26.83 -4.91 26.64
N THR A 365 25.94 -5.68 27.26
CA THR A 365 24.96 -5.25 28.29
C THR A 365 25.64 -4.79 29.59
N PRO A 366 24.94 -4.00 30.45
CA PRO A 366 24.59 -4.57 31.76
C PRO A 366 23.25 -4.08 32.40
N SER A 367 22.96 -4.75 33.52
CA SER A 367 21.73 -4.86 34.32
C SER A 367 21.29 -3.68 35.22
N GLN A 368 20.02 -3.82 35.64
CA GLN A 368 19.27 -3.34 36.82
C GLN A 368 20.04 -2.68 37.99
N ASP A 369 19.52 -1.57 38.55
CA ASP A 369 18.82 -1.52 39.86
C ASP A 369 18.41 -0.09 40.32
N GLY A 370 17.35 -0.01 41.12
CA GLY A 370 17.36 0.78 42.38
C GLY A 370 16.87 2.24 42.43
N ARG A 371 15.67 2.41 43.02
CA ARG A 371 15.04 3.65 43.57
C ARG A 371 15.94 4.49 44.50
N ARG A 372 15.80 5.84 44.51
CA ARG A 372 15.27 6.70 45.61
C ARG A 372 15.50 8.22 45.41
N ARG A 373 14.61 9.00 46.04
CA ARG A 373 14.42 10.46 46.10
C ARG A 373 15.50 11.24 46.93
N PRO A 374 15.49 12.59 46.93
CA PRO A 374 16.65 13.48 47.17
C PRO A 374 16.76 14.02 48.60
N PRO A 375 17.74 14.91 48.86
CA PRO A 375 17.54 16.01 49.80
C PRO A 375 17.98 17.40 49.27
N ARG A 376 17.39 18.43 49.89
CA ARG A 376 17.70 19.86 49.76
C ARG A 376 18.75 20.32 50.78
N ASP A 377 19.31 21.49 50.48
CA ASP A 377 19.65 22.66 51.33
C ASP A 377 21.11 23.01 51.65
N ALA A 378 21.34 24.33 51.48
CA ALA A 378 22.37 25.24 52.00
C ALA A 378 23.83 24.97 51.58
N GLY A 379 24.67 25.93 51.17
CA GLY A 379 24.66 27.39 51.15
C GLY A 379 26.13 27.85 51.24
N ILE A 380 26.44 29.01 50.64
CA ILE A 380 27.56 29.92 50.94
C ILE A 380 28.88 29.80 50.11
N ASP A 381 29.10 30.92 49.39
CA ASP A 381 30.32 31.66 49.02
C ASP A 381 31.24 31.31 47.83
N SER A 382 31.12 32.20 46.83
CA SER A 382 32.16 33.01 46.19
C SER A 382 33.23 32.31 45.33
N ASN A 383 33.05 32.40 44.01
CA ASN A 383 34.07 33.05 43.18
C ASN A 383 33.49 33.64 41.89
N SER A 384 33.99 34.82 41.55
CA SER A 384 33.62 35.69 40.45
C SER A 384 33.87 35.07 39.06
N THR A 385 32.83 35.01 38.23
CA THR A 385 32.97 35.15 36.77
C THR A 385 31.73 35.87 36.25
N GLU A 386 31.87 37.14 35.90
CA GLU A 386 30.89 37.88 35.11
C GLU A 386 30.71 37.16 33.77
N HIS A 387 29.56 36.53 33.60
CA HIS A 387 29.07 36.14 32.29
C HIS A 387 27.78 36.91 32.06
N ASP A 388 27.83 37.87 31.15
CA ASP A 388 26.66 38.49 30.53
C ASP A 388 25.80 37.39 29.91
N TYR A 389 24.79 36.95 30.65
CA TYR A 389 23.69 36.22 30.04
C TYR A 389 22.75 37.27 29.45
N GLU A 390 22.80 37.42 28.13
CA GLU A 390 21.75 38.11 27.39
C GLU A 390 20.40 37.58 27.87
N THR A 391 19.58 38.49 28.36
CA THR A 391 18.22 38.18 28.77
C THR A 391 17.48 37.78 27.49
N VAL A 392 17.04 36.52 27.42
CA VAL A 392 16.32 35.99 26.25
C VAL A 392 15.15 36.91 25.96
N ASP A 393 15.22 37.58 24.81
CA ASP A 393 14.26 38.56 24.35
C ASP A 393 12.84 37.98 24.44
N ASP A 394 11.88 38.75 24.98
CA ASP A 394 10.49 38.33 25.15
C ASP A 394 9.86 37.88 23.82
N ASN A 395 10.41 38.33 22.67
CA ASN A 395 10.01 37.85 21.35
C ASN A 395 10.46 36.41 21.08
N VAL A 396 11.62 35.97 21.56
CA VAL A 396 12.08 34.58 21.44
C VAL A 396 11.20 33.66 22.27
N GLN A 397 10.84 34.06 23.50
CA GLN A 397 9.92 33.27 24.33
C GLN A 397 8.50 33.20 23.75
N LYS A 398 8.00 34.28 23.16
CA LYS A 398 6.72 34.28 22.42
C LYS A 398 6.77 33.40 21.18
N THR A 399 7.90 33.35 20.50
CA THR A 399 8.10 32.51 19.31
C THR A 399 8.16 31.03 19.67
N ILE A 400 8.85 30.68 20.76
CA ILE A 400 8.87 29.32 21.31
C ILE A 400 7.46 28.88 21.74
N ARG A 401 6.69 29.75 22.42
CA ARG A 401 5.29 29.44 22.79
C ARG A 401 4.37 29.32 21.57
N LYS A 402 4.58 30.12 20.52
CA LYS A 402 3.85 29.98 19.24
C LYS A 402 4.20 28.67 18.54
N MET A 403 5.47 28.29 18.52
CA MET A 403 5.90 27.02 17.91
C MET A 403 5.37 25.81 18.67
N GLN A 404 5.31 25.86 20.00
CA GLN A 404 4.69 24.80 20.83
C GLN A 404 3.17 24.69 20.63
N ALA A 405 2.50 25.78 20.23
CA ALA A 405 1.08 25.75 19.87
C ALA A 405 0.81 25.23 18.46
N ILE A 406 1.80 25.34 17.54
CA ILE A 406 1.70 24.92 16.14
C ILE A 406 2.15 23.45 15.97
N PHE A 407 3.08 22.98 16.81
CA PHE A 407 3.54 21.59 16.85
C PHE A 407 3.44 21.03 18.28
N PRO A 408 2.28 20.51 18.71
CA PRO A 408 2.24 19.67 19.89
C PRO A 408 2.86 18.32 19.55
N PHE A 409 3.98 17.99 20.20
CA PHE A 409 4.48 16.61 20.24
C PHE A 409 3.51 15.71 21.00
#